data_AF-A0A0C3QBR8-F1
#
_entry.id   AF-A0A0C3QBR8-F1
#
_cell.length_a   1.000
_cell.length_b   1.000
_cell.length_c   1.000
_cell.angle_alpha   90.00
_cell.angle_beta   90.00
_cell.angle_gamma   90.00
#
_symmetry.space_group_name_H-M   'P 1'
#
loop_
_entity.id
_entity.type
_entity.pdbx_description
1 polymer ?
#
loop_
_entity_poly.entity_id
_entity_poly.type
_entity_poly.pdbx_seq_one_letter_code
_entity_poly.pdbx_strand_id
1 'polypeptide(L)'
;MDIQNLCAHLNSCSDALIYPDWKLLSLISWAVAQLPRIKSLHNSDFERMARAFRGDVDAAPELIHQAFEVLSAREHVYTLDRDRVLINLLRCSSQVVTDECPHPEMRMEQTLVLLRAAEKALRSASGSSEIRTLVGKMRDAVVPKFKKTCVREHNLYVEVTTVSPEVLDTLISLFQALTEPSPTQSSKEEDMRTLRAFKPLLDNVLSAETVFEWENGEHTADERPKSLVQSLKSLRQVLKQFMPDLDLYQDDYETSEADISVSHQSST
;
A
#
# COMPACT_ATOMS: atom_id res chain seq x y z
N MET A 1 7.87 33.64 4.14
CA MET A 1 7.54 33.16 2.78
C MET A 1 6.03 33.18 2.66
N ASP A 2 5.47 33.88 1.68
CA ASP A 2 4.01 33.91 1.47
C ASP A 2 3.55 32.52 0.99
N ILE A 3 2.47 31.99 1.57
CA ILE A 3 1.90 30.69 1.20
C ILE A 3 1.46 30.70 -0.26
N GLN A 4 0.98 31.84 -0.77
CA GLN A 4 0.61 31.99 -2.17
C GLN A 4 1.82 31.80 -3.10
N ASN A 5 2.97 32.36 -2.72
CA ASN A 5 4.22 32.18 -3.46
C ASN A 5 4.64 30.71 -3.41
N LEU A 6 4.56 30.02 -2.27
CA LEU A 6 4.86 28.60 -2.22
C LEU A 6 3.95 27.79 -3.16
N CYS A 7 2.64 28.01 -3.12
CA CYS A 7 1.70 27.29 -3.98
C CYS A 7 1.99 27.54 -5.47
N ALA A 8 2.34 28.77 -5.85
CA ALA A 8 2.75 29.08 -7.22
C ALA A 8 4.03 28.32 -7.63
N HIS A 9 5.03 28.26 -6.74
CA HIS A 9 6.26 27.48 -6.99
C HIS A 9 5.96 25.98 -7.06
N LEU A 10 5.08 25.44 -6.21
CA LEU A 10 4.69 24.04 -6.24
C LEU A 10 4.00 23.66 -7.55
N ASN A 11 3.13 24.53 -8.07
CA ASN A 11 2.53 24.33 -9.39
C ASN A 11 3.61 24.18 -10.46
N SER A 12 4.55 25.15 -10.54
CA SER A 12 5.64 25.13 -11.54
C SER A 12 6.62 23.97 -11.34
N CYS A 13 7.02 23.67 -10.11
CA CYS A 13 7.92 22.56 -9.81
C CYS A 13 7.28 21.20 -10.09
N SER A 14 5.97 21.06 -9.90
CA SER A 14 5.26 19.81 -10.21
C SER A 14 5.37 19.44 -11.69
N ASP A 15 5.47 20.40 -12.60
CA ASP A 15 5.62 20.11 -14.04
C ASP A 15 6.95 19.44 -14.35
N ALA A 16 7.99 19.68 -13.55
CA ALA A 16 9.26 19.01 -13.73
C ALA A 16 9.16 17.49 -13.44
N LEU A 17 8.14 17.05 -12.70
CA LEU A 17 7.83 15.61 -12.47
C LEU A 17 7.24 14.91 -13.70
N ILE A 18 7.06 15.60 -14.83
CA ILE A 18 6.84 14.94 -16.13
C ILE A 18 8.04 14.03 -16.45
N TYR A 19 9.24 14.46 -16.05
CA TYR A 19 10.43 13.64 -16.08
C TYR A 19 10.60 12.95 -14.71
N PRO A 20 10.76 11.62 -14.66
CA PRO A 20 10.79 10.91 -13.40
C PRO A 20 12.05 11.23 -12.60
N ASP A 21 11.88 11.93 -11.48
CA ASP A 21 12.93 12.23 -10.50
C ASP A 21 12.41 11.97 -9.08
N TRP A 22 12.94 10.93 -8.43
CA TRP A 22 12.54 10.51 -7.09
C TRP A 22 12.84 11.55 -6.01
N LYS A 23 13.97 12.25 -6.11
CA LYS A 23 14.35 13.27 -5.11
C LYS A 23 13.41 14.45 -5.23
N LEU A 24 13.11 14.86 -6.45
CA LEU A 24 12.14 15.92 -6.70
C LEU A 24 10.73 15.50 -6.26
N LEU A 25 10.32 14.25 -6.53
CA LEU A 25 9.07 13.68 -6.05
C LEU A 25 8.98 13.76 -4.52
N SER A 26 10.00 13.25 -3.83
CA SER A 26 10.08 13.27 -2.36
C SER A 26 10.01 14.69 -1.78
N LEU A 27 10.75 15.63 -2.37
CA LEU A 27 10.78 17.02 -1.95
C LEU A 27 9.44 17.73 -2.15
N ILE A 28 8.82 17.58 -3.32
CA ILE A 28 7.51 18.19 -3.60
C ILE A 28 6.45 17.56 -2.71
N SER A 29 6.46 16.24 -2.52
CA SER A 29 5.56 15.55 -1.60
C SER A 29 5.69 16.06 -0.17
N TRP A 30 6.92 16.23 0.34
CA TRP A 30 7.13 16.83 1.66
C TRP A 30 6.53 18.23 1.73
N ALA A 31 6.81 19.09 0.75
CA ALA A 31 6.34 20.47 0.75
C ALA A 31 4.80 20.56 0.71
N VAL A 32 4.15 19.70 -0.10
CA VAL A 32 2.70 19.57 -0.16
C VAL A 32 2.14 19.08 1.19
N ALA A 33 2.73 18.05 1.80
CA ALA A 33 2.32 17.52 3.09
C ALA A 33 2.39 18.56 4.22
N GLN A 34 3.27 19.57 4.10
CA GLN A 34 3.38 20.67 5.08
C GLN A 34 2.33 21.78 4.89
N LEU A 35 1.63 21.86 3.75
CA LEU A 35 0.70 22.97 3.46
C LEU A 35 -0.35 23.22 4.55
N PRO A 36 -1.01 22.18 5.14
CA PRO A 36 -1.98 22.40 6.22
C PRO A 36 -1.35 22.98 7.50
N ARG A 37 -0.04 22.76 7.70
CA ARG A 37 0.70 23.13 8.92
C ARG A 37 1.71 24.25 8.67
N ILE A 38 1.64 24.91 7.51
CA ILE A 38 2.67 25.85 7.07
C ILE A 38 2.83 27.06 8.01
N LYS A 39 1.74 27.47 8.67
CA LYS A 39 1.74 28.56 9.65
C LYS A 39 2.38 28.17 11.00
N SER A 40 2.52 26.88 11.28
CA SER A 40 3.14 26.35 12.50
C SER A 40 4.51 25.69 12.26
N LEU A 41 5.08 25.82 11.05
CA LEU A 41 6.41 25.30 10.67
C LEU A 41 7.59 25.93 11.44
N HIS A 42 7.35 26.79 12.43
CA HIS A 42 8.42 27.29 13.30
C HIS A 42 9.21 26.15 13.99
N ASN A 43 8.63 24.94 14.07
CA ASN A 43 9.27 23.71 14.54
C ASN A 43 9.30 22.59 13.48
N SER A 44 9.47 22.91 12.19
CA SER A 44 9.70 21.85 11.19
C SER A 44 10.91 21.03 11.59
N ASP A 45 10.76 19.71 11.67
CA ASP A 45 11.87 18.80 11.89
C ASP A 45 12.82 18.89 10.68
N PHE A 46 13.89 19.67 10.82
CA PHE A 46 14.90 19.89 9.78
C PHE A 46 15.45 18.56 9.25
N GLU A 47 15.47 17.53 10.10
CA GLU A 47 15.88 16.19 9.71
C GLU A 47 14.93 15.56 8.70
N ARG A 48 13.61 15.69 8.88
CA ARG A 48 12.61 15.21 7.91
C ARG A 48 12.73 15.92 6.57
N MET A 49 12.94 17.25 6.59
CA MET A 49 13.17 18.02 5.37
C MET A 49 14.46 17.56 4.67
N ALA A 50 15.54 17.34 5.42
CA ALA A 50 16.81 16.85 4.89
C ALA A 50 16.70 15.43 4.29
N ARG A 51 15.92 14.54 4.91
CA ARG A 51 15.62 13.20 4.36
C ARG A 51 14.83 13.29 3.05
N ALA A 52 13.81 14.15 2.99
CA ALA A 52 13.05 14.39 1.76
C ALA A 52 13.95 14.93 0.62
N PHE A 53 14.81 15.91 0.93
CA PHE A 53 15.75 16.46 -0.05
C PHE A 53 16.74 15.43 -0.59
N ARG A 54 17.15 14.46 0.24
CA ARG A 54 18.02 13.35 -0.19
C ARG A 54 17.30 12.29 -1.02
N GLY A 55 15.97 12.29 -1.06
CA GLY A 55 15.17 11.21 -1.64
C GLY A 55 15.32 9.92 -0.86
N ASP A 56 15.31 10.01 0.48
CA ASP A 56 15.39 8.86 1.38
C ASP A 56 14.27 7.85 1.05
N VAL A 57 14.67 6.63 0.69
CA VAL A 57 13.79 5.57 0.19
C VAL A 57 12.81 5.10 1.24
N ASP A 58 13.21 5.13 2.51
CA ASP A 58 12.38 4.67 3.62
C ASP A 58 11.36 5.74 4.05
N ALA A 59 11.70 7.03 3.89
CA ALA A 59 10.82 8.12 4.29
C ALA A 59 9.87 8.60 3.17
N ALA A 60 10.32 8.55 1.91
CA ALA A 60 9.60 9.13 0.79
C ALA A 60 8.21 8.53 0.52
N PRO A 61 7.97 7.20 0.61
CA PRO A 61 6.62 6.64 0.39
C PRO A 61 5.56 7.22 1.32
N GLU A 62 5.91 7.44 2.59
CA GLU A 62 5.01 8.02 3.58
C GLU A 62 4.79 9.52 3.33
N LEU A 63 5.81 10.25 2.89
CA LEU A 63 5.66 11.65 2.46
C LEU A 63 4.74 11.78 1.23
N ILE A 64 4.88 10.88 0.25
CA ILE A 64 4.03 10.83 -0.94
C ILE A 64 2.58 10.54 -0.53
N HIS A 65 2.37 9.59 0.38
CA HIS A 65 1.05 9.29 0.93
C HIS A 65 0.41 10.52 1.58
N GLN A 66 1.11 11.21 2.47
CA GLN A 66 0.62 12.45 3.10
C GLN A 66 0.32 13.55 2.08
N ALA A 67 1.15 13.68 1.04
CA ALA A 67 0.92 14.64 -0.03
C ALA A 67 -0.38 14.36 -0.78
N PHE A 68 -0.65 13.09 -1.11
CA PHE A 68 -1.89 12.69 -1.74
C PHE A 68 -3.11 12.95 -0.86
N GLU A 69 -3.03 12.72 0.44
CA GLU A 69 -4.11 13.05 1.38
C GLU A 69 -4.42 14.55 1.37
N VAL A 70 -3.39 15.39 1.44
CA VAL A 70 -3.55 16.87 1.37
C VAL A 70 -4.18 17.30 0.04
N LEU A 71 -3.69 16.75 -1.08
CA LEU A 71 -4.19 17.11 -2.41
C LEU A 71 -5.57 16.56 -2.71
N SER A 72 -6.02 15.57 -1.94
CA SER A 72 -7.33 14.91 -2.10
C SER A 72 -8.39 15.46 -1.12
N ALA A 73 -7.99 16.04 0.01
CA ALA A 73 -8.91 16.60 1.01
C ALA A 73 -9.70 17.80 0.46
N ARG A 74 -11.04 17.83 0.48
CA ARG A 74 -11.86 18.87 -0.18
C ARG A 74 -11.70 20.33 0.31
N GLU A 75 -10.87 20.56 1.33
CA GLU A 75 -10.58 21.89 1.85
C GLU A 75 -9.81 22.74 0.82
N HIS A 76 -10.18 24.01 0.68
CA HIS A 76 -9.47 24.92 -0.22
C HIS A 76 -8.05 25.18 0.30
N VAL A 77 -7.06 24.65 -0.42
CA VAL A 77 -5.64 24.91 -0.17
C VAL A 77 -5.18 26.02 -1.13
N TYR A 78 -5.53 27.27 -0.80
CA TYR A 78 -4.98 28.46 -1.44
C TYR A 78 -5.11 28.46 -2.99
N THR A 79 -4.14 29.04 -3.70
CA THR A 79 -4.05 29.13 -5.18
C THR A 79 -3.42 27.88 -5.83
N LEU A 80 -3.30 26.76 -5.10
CA LEU A 80 -2.68 25.54 -5.61
C LEU A 80 -3.59 24.85 -6.62
N ASP A 81 -3.06 24.52 -7.80
CA ASP A 81 -3.75 23.70 -8.79
C ASP A 81 -3.62 22.23 -8.37
N ARG A 82 -4.51 21.81 -7.49
CA ARG A 82 -4.43 20.51 -6.81
C ARG A 82 -4.47 19.34 -7.76
N ASP A 83 -5.34 19.39 -8.77
CA ASP A 83 -5.50 18.31 -9.73
C ASP A 83 -4.23 18.14 -10.56
N ARG A 84 -3.65 19.24 -11.04
CA ARG A 84 -2.39 19.22 -11.77
C ARG A 84 -1.25 18.66 -10.94
N VAL A 85 -1.09 19.14 -9.71
CA VAL A 85 -0.01 18.68 -8.81
C VAL A 85 -0.21 17.20 -8.45
N LEU A 86 -1.44 16.77 -8.17
CA LEU A 86 -1.77 15.38 -7.88
C LEU A 86 -1.47 14.46 -9.07
N ILE A 87 -1.89 14.84 -10.28
CA ILE A 87 -1.62 14.09 -11.52
C ILE A 87 -0.11 13.96 -11.74
N ASN A 88 0.66 15.03 -11.58
CA ASN A 88 2.10 15.00 -11.78
C ASN A 88 2.82 14.11 -10.74
N LEU A 89 2.42 14.18 -9.46
CA LEU A 89 2.95 13.30 -8.42
C LEU A 89 2.58 11.82 -8.66
N LEU A 90 1.33 11.54 -9.05
CA LEU A 90 0.88 10.20 -9.40
C LEU A 90 1.60 9.66 -10.63
N ARG A 91 1.86 10.50 -11.64
CA ARG A 91 2.59 10.12 -12.84
C ARG A 91 4.01 9.68 -12.49
N CYS A 92 4.73 10.50 -11.73
CA CYS A 92 6.08 10.16 -11.29
C CYS A 92 6.08 8.91 -10.38
N SER A 93 5.11 8.79 -9.46
CA SER A 93 4.97 7.60 -8.60
C SER A 93 4.69 6.33 -9.41
N SER A 94 3.86 6.43 -10.45
CA SER A 94 3.57 5.33 -11.37
C SER A 94 4.82 4.89 -12.12
N GLN A 95 5.63 5.83 -12.62
CA GLN A 95 6.91 5.55 -13.28
C GLN A 95 7.91 4.88 -12.33
N VAL A 96 7.92 5.26 -11.05
CA VAL A 96 8.74 4.61 -10.01
C VAL A 96 8.28 3.17 -9.77
N VAL A 97 6.98 2.93 -9.64
CA VAL A 97 6.44 1.58 -9.44
C VAL A 97 6.70 0.67 -10.65
N THR A 98 6.66 1.21 -11.87
CA THR A 98 6.90 0.47 -13.11
C THR A 98 8.37 0.35 -13.49
N ASP A 99 9.30 0.74 -12.62
CA ASP A 99 10.76 0.74 -12.86
C ASP A 99 11.20 1.57 -14.09
N GLU A 100 10.40 2.58 -14.47
CA GLU A 100 10.71 3.54 -15.55
C GLU A 100 11.52 4.75 -15.03
N CYS A 101 11.67 4.87 -13.71
CA CYS A 101 12.49 5.89 -13.05
C CYS A 101 13.85 5.30 -12.63
N PRO A 102 14.98 5.92 -12.98
CA PRO A 102 16.30 5.52 -12.49
C PRO A 102 16.47 5.93 -11.03
N HIS A 103 15.88 5.17 -10.11
CA HIS A 103 16.02 5.38 -8.67
C HIS A 103 15.68 4.11 -7.87
N PRO A 104 15.77 4.13 -6.53
CA PRO A 104 16.39 3.07 -5.75
C PRO A 104 15.60 1.74 -5.80
N GLU A 105 16.26 0.63 -5.52
CA GLU A 105 15.60 -0.68 -5.35
C GLU A 105 14.57 -0.62 -4.22
N MET A 106 13.33 -0.25 -4.57
CA MET A 106 12.23 -0.17 -3.63
C MET A 106 11.83 -1.57 -3.19
N ARG A 107 11.67 -1.73 -1.88
CA ARG A 107 11.14 -2.97 -1.30
C ARG A 107 9.67 -3.14 -1.67
N MET A 108 9.18 -4.36 -1.58
CA MET A 108 7.81 -4.69 -2.02
C MET A 108 6.76 -3.97 -1.19
N GLU A 109 6.93 -3.89 0.13
CA GLU A 109 6.06 -3.17 1.05
C GLU A 109 6.00 -1.68 0.71
N GLN A 110 7.11 -1.05 0.35
CA GLN A 110 7.15 0.35 -0.04
C GLN A 110 6.38 0.59 -1.36
N THR A 111 6.50 -0.36 -2.29
CA THR A 111 5.75 -0.34 -3.55
C THR A 111 4.24 -0.45 -3.29
N LEU A 112 3.84 -1.34 -2.37
CA LEU A 112 2.44 -1.48 -1.95
C LEU A 112 1.92 -0.25 -1.21
N VAL A 113 2.75 0.43 -0.40
CA VAL A 113 2.40 1.70 0.25
C VAL A 113 2.07 2.77 -0.78
N LEU A 114 2.89 2.91 -1.83
CA LEU A 114 2.61 3.85 -2.92
C LEU A 114 1.32 3.52 -3.66
N LEU A 115 1.08 2.24 -3.98
CA LEU A 115 -0.17 1.83 -4.61
C LEU A 115 -1.37 2.15 -3.71
N ARG A 116 -1.31 1.81 -2.41
CA ARG A 116 -2.37 2.12 -1.43
C ARG A 116 -2.66 3.63 -1.37
N ALA A 117 -1.62 4.45 -1.38
CA ALA A 117 -1.78 5.89 -1.37
C ALA A 117 -2.48 6.39 -2.64
N ALA A 118 -2.08 5.87 -3.80
CA ALA A 118 -2.68 6.19 -5.09
C ALA A 118 -4.15 5.74 -5.20
N GLU A 119 -4.47 4.58 -4.63
CA GLU A 119 -5.83 4.05 -4.48
C GLU A 119 -6.72 4.97 -3.64
N LYS A 120 -6.23 5.44 -2.50
CA LYS A 120 -6.96 6.41 -1.67
C LYS A 120 -7.18 7.73 -2.41
N ALA A 121 -6.17 8.21 -3.14
CA ALA A 121 -6.27 9.43 -3.93
C ALA A 121 -7.34 9.32 -5.03
N LEU A 122 -7.37 8.18 -5.74
CA LEU A 122 -8.38 7.89 -6.76
C LEU A 122 -9.81 7.94 -6.20
N ARG A 123 -10.03 7.47 -4.97
CA ARG A 123 -11.35 7.47 -4.31
C ARG A 123 -11.76 8.84 -3.78
N SER A 124 -10.78 9.64 -3.38
CA SER A 124 -11.00 10.92 -2.71
C SER A 124 -11.16 12.08 -3.69
N ALA A 125 -10.45 12.02 -4.83
CA ALA A 125 -10.66 12.90 -5.97
C ALA A 125 -11.88 12.42 -6.79
N SER A 126 -12.63 13.33 -7.42
CA SER A 126 -13.54 12.99 -8.52
C SER A 126 -12.70 12.53 -9.72
N GLY A 127 -12.17 11.30 -9.62
CA GLY A 127 -11.02 10.81 -10.36
C GLY A 127 -11.18 10.99 -11.87
N SER A 128 -10.34 11.87 -12.41
CA SER A 128 -10.20 12.04 -13.86
C SER A 128 -9.82 10.71 -14.51
N SER A 129 -10.10 10.57 -15.80
CA SER A 129 -9.68 9.40 -16.58
C SER A 129 -8.17 9.18 -16.52
N GLU A 130 -7.40 10.27 -16.39
CA GLU A 130 -5.95 10.22 -16.26
C GLU A 130 -5.50 9.60 -14.93
N ILE A 131 -6.08 10.02 -13.79
CA ILE A 131 -5.78 9.41 -12.48
C ILE A 131 -6.11 7.92 -12.51
N ARG A 132 -7.25 7.52 -13.09
CA ARG A 132 -7.63 6.11 -13.25
C ARG A 132 -6.61 5.33 -14.06
N THR A 133 -6.09 5.93 -15.14
CA THR A 133 -5.09 5.30 -16.02
C THR A 133 -3.77 5.09 -15.28
N LEU A 134 -3.30 6.09 -14.53
CA LEU A 134 -2.05 6.01 -13.76
C LEU A 134 -2.13 4.96 -12.64
N VAL A 135 -3.22 4.95 -11.86
CA VAL A 135 -3.42 3.94 -10.81
C VAL A 135 -3.58 2.54 -11.42
N GLY A 136 -4.30 2.42 -12.55
CA GLY A 136 -4.38 1.18 -13.31
C GLY A 136 -3.01 0.62 -13.69
N LYS A 137 -2.14 1.48 -14.26
CA LYS A 137 -0.76 1.11 -14.60
C LYS A 137 0.04 0.62 -13.38
N MET A 138 -0.14 1.27 -12.22
CA MET A 138 0.49 0.82 -10.98
C MET A 138 0.01 -0.56 -10.54
N ARG A 139 -1.31 -0.83 -10.59
CA ARG A 139 -1.88 -2.16 -10.26
C ARG A 139 -1.26 -3.25 -11.13
N ASP A 140 -1.21 -3.01 -12.44
CA ASP A 140 -0.71 -3.98 -13.42
C ASP A 140 0.79 -4.25 -13.24
N ALA A 141 1.57 -3.27 -12.76
CA ALA A 141 3.00 -3.43 -12.51
C ALA A 141 3.33 -4.09 -11.15
N VAL A 142 2.49 -3.87 -10.13
CA VAL A 142 2.73 -4.39 -8.77
C VAL A 142 2.66 -5.91 -8.72
N VAL A 143 1.71 -6.53 -9.43
CA VAL A 143 1.50 -7.98 -9.44
C VAL A 143 2.73 -8.76 -9.94
N PRO A 144 3.30 -8.48 -11.13
CA PRO A 144 4.51 -9.16 -11.58
C PRO A 144 5.72 -8.85 -10.70
N LYS A 145 5.83 -7.63 -10.16
CA LYS A 145 6.91 -7.25 -9.24
C LYS A 145 6.84 -8.04 -7.92
N PHE A 146 5.63 -8.23 -7.38
CA PHE A 146 5.42 -9.10 -6.23
C PHE A 146 5.80 -10.54 -6.54
N LYS A 147 5.34 -11.11 -7.67
CA LYS A 147 5.71 -12.47 -8.06
C LYS A 147 7.23 -12.63 -8.14
N LYS A 148 7.92 -11.71 -8.80
CA LYS A 148 9.39 -11.74 -8.90
C LYS A 148 10.11 -11.66 -7.55
N THR A 149 9.55 -10.92 -6.60
CA THR A 149 10.23 -10.60 -5.32
C THR A 149 9.90 -11.62 -4.23
N CYS A 150 8.64 -12.06 -4.18
CA CYS A 150 8.08 -12.85 -3.10
C CYS A 150 7.80 -14.30 -3.52
N VAL A 151 7.78 -14.65 -4.80
CA VAL A 151 7.56 -16.03 -5.25
C VAL A 151 8.87 -16.59 -5.80
N ARG A 152 9.36 -17.67 -5.18
CA ARG A 152 10.51 -18.44 -5.64
C ARG A 152 10.04 -19.78 -6.17
N GLU A 153 10.50 -20.14 -7.36
CA GLU A 153 10.31 -21.49 -7.89
C GLU A 153 11.23 -22.44 -7.12
N HIS A 154 10.66 -23.35 -6.33
CA HIS A 154 11.43 -24.28 -5.49
C HIS A 154 11.37 -25.73 -5.99
N ASN A 155 11.15 -25.89 -7.30
CA ASN A 155 11.24 -27.05 -8.21
C ASN A 155 10.11 -26.92 -9.26
N LEU A 156 10.08 -27.78 -10.29
CA LEU A 156 9.11 -27.75 -11.42
C LEU A 156 7.61 -27.78 -11.03
N TYR A 157 7.27 -27.97 -9.75
CA TYR A 157 5.89 -28.20 -9.30
C TYR A 157 5.50 -27.47 -8.00
N VAL A 158 6.40 -26.72 -7.35
CA VAL A 158 6.12 -26.06 -6.06
C VAL A 158 6.61 -24.62 -6.10
N GLU A 159 5.67 -23.67 -6.09
CA GLU A 159 5.93 -22.25 -5.89
C GLU A 159 5.99 -21.97 -4.38
N VAL A 160 7.15 -21.54 -3.88
CA VAL A 160 7.29 -21.09 -2.49
C VAL A 160 7.13 -19.58 -2.47
N THR A 161 6.07 -19.10 -1.84
CA THR A 161 5.81 -17.67 -1.70
C THR A 161 6.31 -17.20 -0.35
N THR A 162 7.42 -16.47 -0.31
CA THR A 162 8.00 -15.84 0.88
C THR A 162 7.43 -14.44 1.08
N VAL A 163 6.64 -14.25 2.13
CA VAL A 163 6.01 -12.95 2.47
C VAL A 163 6.43 -12.54 3.87
N SER A 164 6.95 -11.31 4.00
CA SER A 164 7.27 -10.71 5.30
C SER A 164 6.01 -10.16 5.99
N PRO A 165 6.05 -9.91 7.32
CA PRO A 165 4.93 -9.32 8.04
C PRO A 165 4.51 -7.96 7.48
N GLU A 166 5.48 -7.11 7.14
CA GLU A 166 5.25 -5.77 6.62
C GLU A 166 4.54 -5.78 5.26
N VAL A 167 4.89 -6.75 4.41
CA VAL A 167 4.23 -6.95 3.11
C VAL A 167 2.78 -7.38 3.31
N LEU A 168 2.53 -8.33 4.23
CA LEU A 168 1.18 -8.81 4.51
C LEU A 168 0.29 -7.71 5.12
N ASP A 169 0.79 -6.96 6.10
CA ASP A 169 0.06 -5.87 6.74
C ASP A 169 -0.25 -4.74 5.75
N THR A 170 0.67 -4.47 4.82
CA THR A 170 0.46 -3.47 3.76
C THR A 170 -0.58 -3.96 2.74
N LEU A 171 -0.59 -5.24 2.38
CA LEU A 171 -1.63 -5.85 1.55
C LEU A 171 -3.00 -5.74 2.20
N ILE A 172 -3.13 -6.09 3.49
CA ILE A 172 -4.38 -5.94 4.24
C ILE A 172 -4.86 -4.49 4.19
N SER A 173 -3.95 -3.55 4.48
CA SER A 173 -4.26 -2.12 4.45
C SER A 173 -4.65 -1.61 3.05
N LEU A 174 -4.05 -2.17 1.99
CA LEU A 174 -4.39 -1.86 0.61
C LEU A 174 -5.84 -2.28 0.31
N PHE A 175 -6.21 -3.52 0.62
CA PHE A 175 -7.57 -4.01 0.37
C PHE A 175 -8.61 -3.32 1.24
N GLN A 176 -8.27 -2.96 2.48
CA GLN A 176 -9.13 -2.11 3.32
C GLN A 176 -9.37 -0.74 2.67
N ALA A 177 -8.33 -0.11 2.13
CA ALA A 177 -8.48 1.14 1.40
C ALA A 177 -9.34 0.99 0.14
N LEU A 178 -9.48 -0.22 -0.43
CA LEU A 178 -10.42 -0.46 -1.52
C LEU A 178 -11.88 -0.50 -1.04
N THR A 179 -12.13 -0.80 0.24
CA THR A 179 -13.48 -0.86 0.83
C THR A 179 -14.04 0.48 1.30
N GLU A 180 -13.20 1.53 1.41
CA GLU A 180 -13.56 2.81 2.01
C GLU A 180 -13.28 4.02 1.07
N PRO A 181 -14.22 4.99 0.93
CA PRO A 181 -15.61 4.98 1.41
C PRO A 181 -16.50 4.04 0.58
N SER A 182 -17.70 3.72 1.09
CA SER A 182 -18.63 2.76 0.47
C SER A 182 -18.74 2.91 -1.05
N PRO A 183 -18.41 1.87 -1.83
CA PRO A 183 -18.17 2.01 -3.26
C PRO A 183 -19.45 2.36 -4.03
N THR A 184 -19.37 3.37 -4.90
CA THR A 184 -20.36 3.62 -5.96
C THR A 184 -20.35 2.44 -6.95
N GLN A 185 -21.38 2.30 -7.79
CA GLN A 185 -21.45 1.18 -8.74
C GLN A 185 -20.24 1.12 -9.71
N SER A 186 -19.72 2.29 -10.13
CA SER A 186 -18.50 2.38 -10.94
C SER A 186 -17.24 2.02 -10.14
N SER A 187 -17.19 2.36 -8.84
CA SER A 187 -16.12 1.93 -7.93
C SER A 187 -16.08 0.41 -7.81
N LYS A 188 -17.24 -0.26 -7.65
CA LYS A 188 -17.30 -1.72 -7.52
C LYS A 188 -16.66 -2.46 -8.68
N GLU A 189 -16.84 -1.99 -9.91
CA GLU A 189 -16.23 -2.63 -11.08
C GLU A 189 -14.70 -2.44 -11.11
N GLU A 190 -14.22 -1.26 -10.70
CA GLU A 190 -12.80 -0.97 -10.56
C GLU A 190 -12.15 -1.76 -9.41
N ASP A 191 -12.86 -1.92 -8.30
CA ASP A 191 -12.45 -2.73 -7.15
C ASP A 191 -12.33 -4.20 -7.56
N MET A 192 -13.33 -4.72 -8.30
CA MET A 192 -13.28 -6.08 -8.86
C MET A 192 -12.15 -6.26 -9.87
N ARG A 193 -11.85 -5.26 -10.71
CA ARG A 193 -10.69 -5.31 -11.62
C ARG A 193 -9.38 -5.37 -10.83
N THR A 194 -9.27 -4.58 -9.77
CA THR A 194 -8.10 -4.60 -8.86
C THR A 194 -7.95 -5.98 -8.23
N LEU A 195 -9.01 -6.55 -7.69
CA LEU A 195 -8.97 -7.89 -7.10
C LEU A 195 -8.61 -8.97 -8.11
N ARG A 196 -9.11 -8.90 -9.34
CA ARG A 196 -8.72 -9.83 -10.40
C ARG A 196 -7.23 -9.74 -10.73
N ALA A 197 -6.67 -8.53 -10.77
CA ALA A 197 -5.24 -8.34 -10.97
C ALA A 197 -4.44 -8.98 -9.83
N PHE A 198 -4.89 -8.80 -8.58
CA PHE A 198 -4.25 -9.36 -7.40
C PHE A 198 -4.60 -10.83 -7.11
N LYS A 199 -5.59 -11.42 -7.79
CA LYS A 199 -6.07 -12.79 -7.52
C LYS A 199 -4.94 -13.83 -7.53
N PRO A 200 -4.04 -13.89 -8.53
CA PRO A 200 -2.97 -14.88 -8.53
C PRO A 200 -2.04 -14.73 -7.32
N LEU A 201 -1.83 -13.50 -6.85
CA LEU A 201 -1.04 -13.23 -5.65
C LEU A 201 -1.79 -13.69 -4.40
N LEU A 202 -3.08 -13.38 -4.30
CA LEU A 202 -3.92 -13.77 -3.17
C LEU A 202 -4.07 -15.29 -3.06
N ASP A 203 -4.23 -15.99 -4.19
CA ASP A 203 -4.30 -17.45 -4.24
C ASP A 203 -2.99 -18.06 -3.70
N ASN A 204 -1.83 -17.49 -4.06
CA ASN A 204 -0.54 -17.88 -3.51
C ASN A 204 -0.45 -17.57 -2.01
N VAL A 205 -0.71 -16.34 -1.56
CA VAL A 205 -0.62 -15.97 -0.14
C VAL A 205 -1.55 -16.79 0.74
N LEU A 206 -2.73 -17.16 0.27
CA LEU A 206 -3.72 -17.93 1.02
C LEU A 206 -3.54 -19.45 0.91
N SER A 207 -2.60 -19.92 0.09
CA SER A 207 -2.32 -21.35 -0.10
C SER A 207 -1.77 -21.99 1.18
N ALA A 208 -2.10 -23.27 1.37
CA ALA A 208 -1.50 -24.12 2.39
C ALA A 208 -0.02 -24.43 2.10
N GLU A 209 0.45 -24.23 0.88
CA GLU A 209 1.84 -24.51 0.47
C GLU A 209 2.78 -23.32 0.70
N THR A 210 2.26 -22.20 1.21
CA THR A 210 3.01 -20.95 1.37
C THR A 210 3.86 -20.92 2.63
N VAL A 211 5.13 -20.56 2.45
CA VAL A 211 6.14 -20.42 3.51
C VAL A 211 6.32 -18.94 3.83
N PHE A 212 5.95 -18.53 5.04
CA PHE A 212 6.04 -17.15 5.47
C PHE A 212 7.38 -16.89 6.17
N GLU A 213 8.02 -15.77 5.85
CA GLU A 213 9.13 -15.27 6.67
C GLU A 213 8.52 -14.39 7.75
N TRP A 214 8.57 -14.81 9.02
CA TRP A 214 7.82 -14.16 10.10
C TRP A 214 8.63 -14.11 11.39
N GLU A 215 9.00 -12.90 11.84
CA GLU A 215 9.70 -12.57 13.10
C GLU A 215 11.00 -13.38 13.38
N ASN A 216 10.89 -14.69 13.61
CA ASN A 216 11.93 -15.59 14.09
C ASN A 216 12.37 -16.66 13.05
N GLY A 217 11.83 -16.64 11.83
CA GLY A 217 12.28 -17.55 10.77
C GLY A 217 11.23 -17.79 9.68
N GLU A 218 11.43 -18.87 8.94
CA GLU A 218 10.49 -19.35 7.93
C GLU A 218 9.45 -20.29 8.57
N HIS A 219 8.18 -20.10 8.25
CA HIS A 219 7.05 -20.84 8.80
C HIS A 219 6.20 -21.44 7.67
N THR A 220 6.06 -22.76 7.67
CA THR A 220 5.12 -23.49 6.80
C THR A 220 3.69 -23.40 7.34
N ALA A 221 2.70 -23.92 6.61
CA ALA A 221 1.31 -23.87 7.05
C ALA A 221 1.03 -24.49 8.42
N ASP A 222 1.76 -25.55 8.79
CA ASP A 222 1.51 -26.31 10.01
C ASP A 222 2.20 -25.69 11.25
N GLU A 223 3.11 -24.74 11.05
CA GLU A 223 3.94 -24.14 12.12
C GLU A 223 3.77 -22.61 12.21
N ARG A 224 2.62 -22.09 11.76
CA ARG A 224 2.35 -20.64 11.74
C ARG A 224 2.21 -20.08 13.16
N PRO A 225 2.91 -18.99 13.52
CA PRO A 225 2.70 -18.31 14.78
C PRO A 225 1.29 -17.70 14.83
N LYS A 226 0.74 -17.54 16.04
CA LYS A 226 -0.62 -17.00 16.26
C LYS A 226 -0.83 -15.63 15.62
N SER A 227 0.20 -14.78 15.59
CA SER A 227 0.17 -13.46 14.94
C SER A 227 -0.04 -13.56 13.43
N LEU A 228 0.69 -14.44 12.74
CA LEU A 228 0.51 -14.69 11.30
C LEU A 228 -0.88 -15.23 10.99
N VAL A 229 -1.38 -16.20 11.77
CA VAL A 229 -2.75 -16.74 11.61
C VAL A 229 -3.79 -15.62 11.71
N GLN A 230 -3.60 -14.71 12.67
CA GLN A 230 -4.49 -13.57 12.85
C GLN A 230 -4.44 -12.60 11.66
N SER A 231 -3.26 -12.26 11.13
CA SER A 231 -3.13 -11.41 9.94
C SER A 231 -3.77 -12.04 8.70
N LEU A 232 -3.57 -13.35 8.47
CA LEU A 232 -4.23 -14.07 7.36
C LEU A 232 -5.75 -14.10 7.52
N LYS A 233 -6.26 -14.25 8.75
CA LYS A 233 -7.70 -14.15 9.05
C LYS A 233 -8.23 -12.75 8.75
N SER A 234 -7.50 -11.70 9.11
CA SER A 234 -7.84 -10.31 8.78
C SER A 234 -7.85 -10.09 7.26
N LEU A 235 -6.87 -10.61 6.52
CA LEU A 235 -6.85 -10.54 5.06
C LEU A 235 -8.09 -11.21 4.45
N ARG A 236 -8.41 -12.44 4.87
CA ARG A 236 -9.61 -13.18 4.42
C ARG A 236 -10.88 -12.38 4.72
N GLN A 237 -11.00 -11.79 5.91
CA GLN A 237 -12.17 -10.99 6.30
C GLN A 237 -12.36 -9.76 5.40
N VAL A 238 -11.28 -9.08 5.02
CA VAL A 238 -11.36 -7.94 4.09
C VAL A 238 -11.77 -8.42 2.69
N LEU A 239 -11.18 -9.51 2.22
CA LEU A 239 -11.48 -10.06 0.88
C LEU A 239 -12.92 -10.58 0.75
N LYS A 240 -13.52 -11.11 1.82
CA LYS A 240 -14.94 -11.52 1.85
C LYS A 240 -15.92 -10.40 1.48
N GLN A 241 -15.55 -9.14 1.73
CA GLN A 241 -16.39 -8.00 1.35
C GLN A 241 -16.54 -7.88 -0.17
N PHE A 242 -15.61 -8.45 -0.93
CA PHE A 242 -15.61 -8.44 -2.38
C PHE A 242 -15.92 -9.81 -3.00
N MET A 243 -15.52 -10.88 -2.32
CA MET A 243 -15.73 -12.27 -2.73
C MET A 243 -16.43 -13.03 -1.59
N PRO A 244 -17.77 -12.99 -1.51
CA PRO A 244 -18.52 -13.64 -0.42
C PRO A 244 -18.25 -15.15 -0.31
N ASP A 245 -17.93 -15.81 -1.43
CA ASP A 245 -17.70 -17.25 -1.51
C ASP A 245 -16.25 -17.67 -1.18
N LEU A 246 -15.42 -16.77 -0.64
CA LEU A 246 -14.02 -17.07 -0.28
C LEU A 246 -13.88 -18.17 0.80
N ASP A 247 -14.98 -18.50 1.50
CA ASP A 247 -15.04 -19.50 2.58
C ASP A 247 -14.87 -20.97 2.15
N LEU A 248 -14.76 -21.25 0.85
CA LEU A 248 -14.50 -22.62 0.38
C LEU A 248 -13.05 -23.09 0.62
N TYR A 249 -12.19 -22.24 1.19
CA TYR A 249 -10.86 -22.57 1.70
C TYR A 249 -10.86 -22.47 3.24
N GLN A 250 -11.69 -23.27 3.91
CA GLN A 250 -11.58 -23.43 5.36
C GLN A 250 -10.33 -24.26 5.67
N ASP A 251 -9.37 -23.61 6.32
CA ASP A 251 -8.40 -24.29 7.18
C ASP A 251 -9.20 -24.89 8.35
N ASP A 252 -9.41 -26.20 8.35
CA ASP A 252 -9.96 -27.01 9.46
C ASP A 252 -8.97 -27.06 10.66
N TYR A 253 -8.43 -25.91 11.05
CA TYR A 253 -7.57 -25.77 12.23
C TYR A 253 -8.34 -25.10 13.37
N GLU A 254 -9.55 -25.58 13.66
CA GLU A 254 -10.04 -25.56 15.04
C GLU A 254 -9.37 -26.72 15.77
N THR A 255 -8.14 -26.49 16.23
CA THR A 255 -7.53 -27.36 17.23
C THR A 255 -8.36 -27.25 18.50
N SER A 256 -8.82 -28.41 18.95
CA SER A 256 -9.49 -28.65 20.22
C SER A 256 -8.63 -28.16 21.39
N GLU A 257 -8.78 -26.91 21.80
CA GLU A 257 -8.49 -26.46 23.16
C GLU A 257 -9.81 -26.34 23.93
N ALA A 258 -10.49 -27.48 24.09
CA ALA A 258 -11.51 -27.67 25.12
C ALA A 258 -11.18 -28.99 25.82
N ASP A 259 -11.17 -28.94 27.15
CA ASP A 259 -10.98 -30.04 28.10
C ASP A 259 -9.54 -30.43 28.45
N ILE A 260 -8.78 -29.46 28.95
CA ILE A 260 -7.94 -29.73 30.14
C ILE A 260 -8.42 -28.81 31.26
N SER A 261 -9.49 -29.23 31.94
CA SER A 261 -9.88 -28.72 33.25
C SER A 261 -9.99 -29.89 34.22
N VAL A 262 -8.88 -30.05 34.96
CA VAL A 262 -8.73 -30.52 36.34
C VAL A 262 -10.01 -31.07 37.00
N SER A 263 -10.00 -32.35 37.35
CA SER A 263 -10.65 -32.82 38.59
C SER A 263 -9.66 -33.63 39.42
N HIS A 264 -9.05 -32.93 40.38
CA HIS A 264 -8.61 -33.55 41.62
C HIS A 264 -9.85 -34.07 42.35
N GLN A 265 -9.95 -35.38 42.57
CA GLN A 265 -10.60 -35.90 43.76
C GLN A 265 -9.76 -37.03 44.35
N SER A 266 -9.26 -36.74 45.54
CA SER A 266 -8.59 -37.64 46.46
C SER A 266 -9.58 -38.56 47.18
N SER A 267 -9.04 -39.67 47.71
CA SER A 267 -9.57 -40.55 48.77
C SER A 267 -10.48 -41.68 48.26
N THR A 268 -10.29 -42.97 48.59
CA THR A 268 -9.50 -43.68 49.63
C THR A 268 -9.05 -45.03 49.08
#